data_AF-A0A1B4Q2G0-F1
#
_entry.id   AF-A0A1B4Q2G0-F1
#
_cell.length_a   1.000
_cell.length_b   1.000
_cell.length_c   1.000
_cell.angle_alpha   90.00
_cell.angle_beta   90.00
_cell.angle_gamma   90.00
#
_symmetry.space_group_name_H-M   'P 1'
#
loop_
_entity.id
_entity.type
_entity.pdbx_description
1 polymer ?
#
loop_
_entity_poly.entity_id
_entity_poly.type
_entity_poly.pdbx_seq_one_letter_code
_entity_poly.pdbx_strand_id
1 'polypeptide(L)'
;MQAAQQRIEDWRTFSTDVTIAAATLGDGLVSVAWSDTRRSPFHFDWLRDTCSCPACVHAQTREQVFEIVDAPDALAVRGVQVGRDGALHVEWRDGHRSAWPPGWLRAHAYDDASRAERHAAQGRHVWSGDDPDAIAGFAWRDVMHDDAALRAWLGALQRTGLTLVEGVPAERGRVDAIARRIGLIRESNFGVLFDVESKPRPDSNAYTSLNLPPHTDLPTRELQPGVQFLHCLANDATGGDSVFLDGFALADALRDAYPDDFALLASTPFEFWNKSANSDYRCSAPVIGLDARGNVTEVRVANFLRGPLDAPAASMPAIYRAYRRFLALAREPRFRVQRRLRAGDMWAFDNRRVLHARTEFDPSTGRRHLQGCYVDRDELLSRWRVLSRAATPTA
;
A
#
# COMPACT_ATOMS: atom_id res chain seq x y z
N MET A 1 -10.81 42.08 17.82
CA MET A 1 -10.98 40.95 16.88
C MET A 1 -11.64 39.81 17.62
N GLN A 2 -12.86 39.43 17.22
CA GLN A 2 -13.50 38.22 17.74
C GLN A 2 -12.69 36.99 17.29
N ALA A 3 -12.55 36.02 18.20
CA ALA A 3 -11.82 34.78 17.96
C ALA A 3 -12.27 34.13 16.64
N ALA A 4 -11.33 33.56 15.89
CA ALA A 4 -11.66 32.69 14.78
C ALA A 4 -12.66 31.62 15.24
N GLN A 5 -13.63 31.26 14.39
CA GLN A 5 -14.51 30.15 14.69
C GLN A 5 -13.68 28.92 15.05
N GLN A 6 -14.10 28.21 16.10
CA GLN A 6 -13.45 26.99 16.58
C GLN A 6 -13.26 26.02 15.42
N ARG A 7 -12.02 25.64 15.10
CA ARG A 7 -11.74 24.65 14.06
C ARG A 7 -12.00 23.25 14.61
N ILE A 8 -12.51 22.36 13.76
CA ILE A 8 -12.56 20.93 14.03
C ILE A 8 -11.22 20.35 13.59
N GLU A 9 -10.44 19.87 14.55
CA GLU A 9 -9.11 19.36 14.28
C GLU A 9 -9.16 18.00 13.56
N ASP A 10 -8.23 17.78 12.64
CA ASP A 10 -7.96 16.46 12.08
C ASP A 10 -7.46 15.52 13.20
N TRP A 11 -7.64 14.21 13.05
CA TRP A 11 -7.02 13.25 13.99
C TRP A 11 -5.51 13.15 13.76
N ARG A 12 -5.02 13.63 12.62
CA ARG A 12 -3.61 13.70 12.25
C ARG A 12 -3.00 15.01 12.73
N THR A 13 -1.76 14.92 13.18
CA THR A 13 -0.91 16.07 13.43
C THR A 13 -0.15 16.42 12.16
N PHE A 14 -0.26 17.66 11.71
CA PHE A 14 0.51 18.20 10.59
C PHE A 14 1.55 19.17 11.14
N SER A 15 2.67 18.63 11.62
CA SER A 15 3.79 19.43 12.07
C SER A 15 4.52 20.04 10.87
N THR A 16 5.05 21.25 11.06
CA THR A 16 5.86 21.95 10.07
C THR A 16 6.82 22.88 10.78
N ASP A 17 8.06 22.95 10.30
CA ASP A 17 9.03 23.95 10.75
C ASP A 17 8.90 25.26 9.96
N VAL A 18 8.12 25.26 8.88
CA VAL A 18 7.84 26.46 8.08
C VAL A 18 6.56 27.15 8.53
N THR A 19 6.62 28.48 8.63
CA THR A 19 5.47 29.34 8.97
C THR A 19 4.98 30.10 7.74
N ILE A 20 3.77 30.65 7.82
CA ILE A 20 3.23 31.54 6.79
C ILE A 20 3.82 32.94 7.03
N ALA A 21 4.72 33.37 6.14
CA ALA A 21 5.34 34.68 6.22
C ALA A 21 4.40 35.80 5.72
N ALA A 22 3.65 35.53 4.65
CA ALA A 22 2.64 36.45 4.12
C ALA A 22 1.56 35.70 3.34
N ALA A 23 0.37 36.30 3.24
CA ALA A 23 -0.71 35.85 2.38
C ALA A 23 -1.22 37.04 1.55
N THR A 24 -1.29 36.87 0.23
CA THR A 24 -1.70 37.94 -0.69
C THR A 24 -2.83 37.45 -1.59
N LEU A 25 -3.85 38.30 -1.76
CA LEU A 25 -4.95 38.03 -2.69
C LEU A 25 -4.47 38.14 -4.14
N GLY A 26 -4.76 37.11 -4.92
CA GLY A 26 -4.66 37.11 -6.37
C GLY A 26 -6.04 36.97 -7.01
N ASP A 27 -6.08 36.75 -8.32
CA ASP A 27 -7.30 36.47 -9.06
C ASP A 27 -7.74 35.02 -8.81
N GLY A 28 -8.88 34.83 -8.15
CA GLY A 28 -9.43 33.50 -7.80
C GLY A 28 -8.63 32.68 -6.78
N LEU A 29 -7.57 33.23 -6.18
CA LEU A 29 -6.69 32.50 -5.26
C LEU A 29 -6.05 33.38 -4.18
N VAL A 30 -5.56 32.72 -3.14
CA VAL A 30 -4.64 33.27 -2.14
C VAL A 30 -3.25 32.72 -2.42
N SER A 31 -2.27 33.60 -2.63
CA SER A 31 -0.85 33.19 -2.69
C SER A 31 -0.24 33.28 -1.30
N VAL A 32 0.24 32.14 -0.80
CA VAL A 32 0.89 32.02 0.51
C VAL A 32 2.39 31.99 0.30
N ALA A 33 3.10 32.96 0.89
CA ALA A 33 4.55 32.96 1.00
C ALA A 33 4.96 32.33 2.33
N TRP A 34 5.80 31.31 2.26
CA TRP A 34 6.31 30.57 3.40
C TRP A 34 7.63 31.17 3.90
N SER A 35 8.00 30.88 5.15
CA SER A 35 9.27 31.31 5.74
C SER A 35 10.51 30.73 5.05
N ASP A 36 10.36 29.64 4.31
CA ASP A 36 11.41 28.99 3.50
C ASP A 36 11.53 29.57 2.08
N THR A 37 10.92 30.74 1.82
CA THR A 37 10.84 31.42 0.51
C THR A 37 9.94 30.75 -0.54
N ARG A 38 9.42 29.54 -0.29
CA ARG A 38 8.46 28.90 -1.21
C ARG A 38 7.18 29.74 -1.27
N ARG A 39 6.50 29.68 -2.42
CA ARG A 39 5.17 30.23 -2.60
C ARG A 39 4.22 29.14 -3.08
N SER A 40 3.06 29.04 -2.45
CA SER A 40 2.02 28.09 -2.83
C SER A 40 0.71 28.82 -3.12
N PRO A 41 0.04 28.54 -4.26
CA PRO A 41 -1.28 29.05 -4.56
C PRO A 41 -2.36 28.20 -3.88
N PHE A 42 -3.41 28.85 -3.37
CA PHE A 42 -4.61 28.22 -2.81
C PHE A 42 -5.86 28.89 -3.39
N HIS A 43 -6.59 28.20 -4.26
CA HIS A 43 -7.76 28.68 -4.97
C HIS A 43 -8.93 28.82 -4.00
N PHE A 44 -9.81 29.78 -4.28
CA PHE A 44 -10.95 30.07 -3.42
C PHE A 44 -11.85 28.84 -3.23
N ASP A 45 -12.17 28.12 -4.30
CA ASP A 45 -13.02 26.92 -4.21
C ASP A 45 -12.39 25.86 -3.32
N TRP A 46 -11.09 25.59 -3.51
CA TRP A 46 -10.37 24.60 -2.70
C TRP A 46 -10.31 24.99 -1.22
N LEU A 47 -10.04 26.27 -0.92
CA LEU A 47 -10.09 26.76 0.45
C LEU A 47 -11.50 26.60 1.01
N ARG A 48 -12.54 27.07 0.32
CA ARG A 48 -13.91 27.04 0.82
C ARG A 48 -14.43 25.62 1.06
N ASP A 49 -14.11 24.69 0.15
CA ASP A 49 -14.44 23.27 0.23
C ASP A 49 -13.74 22.58 1.41
N THR A 50 -12.49 22.96 1.68
CA THR A 50 -11.69 22.37 2.78
C THR A 50 -11.76 23.14 4.10
N CYS A 51 -12.78 23.98 4.28
CA CYS A 51 -13.01 24.70 5.53
C CYS A 51 -13.33 23.71 6.67
N SER A 52 -12.59 23.79 7.77
CA SER A 52 -12.73 22.90 8.92
C SER A 52 -13.56 23.48 10.08
N CYS A 53 -14.38 24.52 9.83
CA CYS A 53 -15.22 25.10 10.87
C CYS A 53 -16.45 24.22 11.18
N PRO A 54 -17.16 24.45 12.30
CA PRO A 54 -18.27 23.59 12.73
C PRO A 54 -19.53 23.72 11.86
N ALA A 55 -19.57 24.72 10.95
CA ALA A 55 -20.60 24.83 9.94
C ALA A 55 -20.29 24.00 8.69
N CYS A 56 -19.02 23.61 8.47
CA CYS A 56 -18.59 22.86 7.29
C CYS A 56 -18.22 21.41 7.58
N VAL A 57 -17.89 21.10 8.83
CA VAL A 57 -17.53 19.75 9.28
C VAL A 57 -18.34 19.42 10.53
N HIS A 58 -18.83 18.18 10.62
CA HIS A 58 -19.55 17.71 11.79
C HIS A 58 -18.57 17.39 12.94
N ALA A 59 -18.75 18.00 14.11
CA ALA A 59 -17.76 17.99 15.19
C ALA A 59 -17.41 16.59 15.73
N GLN A 60 -18.35 15.65 15.70
CA GLN A 60 -18.14 14.30 16.26
C GLN A 60 -17.56 13.32 15.23
N THR A 61 -18.12 13.29 14.02
CA THR A 61 -17.70 12.36 12.98
C THR A 61 -16.47 12.87 12.23
N ARG A 62 -16.26 14.20 12.26
CA ARG A 62 -15.25 14.93 11.47
C ARG A 62 -15.45 14.79 9.96
N GLU A 63 -16.66 14.43 9.56
CA GLU A 63 -17.07 14.35 8.17
C GLU A 63 -17.51 15.72 7.69
N GLN A 64 -17.23 16.01 6.42
CA GLN A 64 -17.67 17.22 5.75
C GLN A 64 -19.20 17.20 5.60
N VAL A 65 -19.84 18.31 5.96
CA VAL A 65 -21.30 18.53 5.79
C VAL A 65 -21.59 19.64 4.79
N PHE A 66 -20.62 20.51 4.53
CA PHE A 66 -20.71 21.55 3.51
C PHE A 66 -20.34 20.96 2.16
N GLU A 67 -21.18 21.12 1.14
CA GLU A 67 -20.83 20.77 -0.23
C GLU A 67 -20.41 22.03 -0.99
N ILE A 68 -19.43 21.92 -1.89
CA ILE A 68 -18.93 23.09 -2.63
C ILE A 68 -20.02 23.78 -3.47
N VAL A 69 -21.07 23.06 -3.88
CA VAL A 69 -22.23 23.61 -4.59
C VAL A 69 -23.05 24.59 -3.73
N ASP A 70 -22.91 24.53 -2.40
CA ASP A 70 -23.55 25.48 -1.48
C ASP A 70 -22.77 26.80 -1.37
N ALA A 71 -21.57 26.89 -1.94
CA ALA A 71 -20.88 28.17 -2.11
C ALA A 71 -21.58 29.01 -3.20
N PRO A 72 -21.55 30.35 -3.09
CA PRO A 72 -21.95 31.20 -4.20
C PRO A 72 -21.08 30.94 -5.45
N ASP A 73 -21.69 30.84 -6.65
CA ASP A 73 -20.98 30.64 -7.92
C ASP A 73 -19.84 31.65 -8.13
N ALA A 74 -20.08 32.92 -7.75
CA ALA A 74 -19.08 33.97 -7.75
C ALA A 74 -18.39 34.07 -6.38
N LEU A 75 -17.74 32.98 -5.95
CA LEU A 75 -17.06 32.91 -4.67
C LEU A 75 -15.97 33.98 -4.59
N ALA A 76 -16.08 34.84 -3.59
CA ALA A 76 -15.20 36.00 -3.45
C ALA A 76 -14.75 36.18 -2.00
N VAL A 77 -13.50 36.58 -1.85
CA VAL A 77 -12.89 36.89 -0.56
C VAL A 77 -13.05 38.38 -0.25
N ARG A 78 -13.44 38.68 0.99
CA ARG A 78 -13.45 40.05 1.55
C ARG A 78 -12.06 40.45 2.02
N GLY A 79 -11.33 39.54 2.66
CA GLY A 79 -9.97 39.79 3.12
C GLY A 79 -9.24 38.51 3.53
N VAL A 80 -7.91 38.58 3.50
CA VAL A 80 -7.01 37.52 3.99
C VAL A 80 -6.03 38.11 4.98
N GLN A 81 -5.67 37.34 6.00
CA GLN A 81 -4.65 37.73 6.96
C GLN A 81 -3.97 36.50 7.54
N VAL A 82 -2.70 36.67 7.94
CA VAL A 82 -2.02 35.70 8.80
C VAL A 82 -2.35 36.05 10.24
N GLY A 83 -2.97 35.11 10.95
CA GLY A 83 -3.39 35.30 12.34
C GLY A 83 -2.22 35.26 13.31
N ARG A 84 -2.46 35.70 14.56
CA ARG A 84 -1.46 35.57 15.64
C ARG A 84 -1.16 34.11 16.00
N ASP A 85 -2.06 33.20 15.65
CA ASP A 85 -1.89 31.75 15.74
C ASP A 85 -1.08 31.17 14.57
N GLY A 86 -0.56 32.01 13.67
CA GLY A 86 0.22 31.61 12.49
C GLY A 86 -0.60 30.99 11.36
N ALA A 87 -1.92 30.87 11.52
CA ALA A 87 -2.82 30.31 10.52
C ALA A 87 -3.15 31.34 9.43
N LEU A 88 -3.50 30.83 8.23
CA LEU A 88 -4.17 31.63 7.22
C LEU A 88 -5.63 31.81 7.63
N HIS A 89 -6.11 33.05 7.73
CA HIS A 89 -7.53 33.39 7.93
C HIS A 89 -8.09 34.04 6.66
N VAL A 90 -9.26 33.59 6.24
CA VAL A 90 -9.98 34.11 5.08
C VAL A 90 -11.40 34.51 5.53
N GLU A 91 -11.78 35.75 5.24
CA GLU A 91 -13.14 36.23 5.39
C GLU A 91 -13.79 36.29 4.01
N TRP A 92 -14.89 35.58 3.83
CA TRP A 92 -15.62 35.48 2.58
C TRP A 92 -16.67 36.59 2.46
N ARG A 93 -17.08 36.96 1.23
CA ARG A 93 -18.06 38.02 1.03
C ARG A 93 -19.47 37.66 1.51
N ASP A 94 -19.81 36.38 1.54
CA ASP A 94 -21.05 35.82 2.11
C ASP A 94 -21.09 35.89 3.65
N GLY A 95 -20.01 36.36 4.29
CA GLY A 95 -19.89 36.47 5.74
C GLY A 95 -19.28 35.23 6.40
N HIS A 96 -19.03 34.15 5.66
CA HIS A 96 -18.34 32.98 6.17
C HIS A 96 -16.89 33.32 6.55
N ARG A 97 -16.32 32.57 7.50
CA ARG A 97 -14.94 32.75 7.95
C ARG A 97 -14.27 31.39 8.09
N SER A 98 -13.05 31.29 7.56
CA SER A 98 -12.30 30.04 7.51
C SER A 98 -10.87 30.26 7.95
N ALA A 99 -10.24 29.23 8.50
CA ALA A 99 -8.85 29.29 8.92
C ALA A 99 -8.11 27.95 8.73
N TRP A 100 -6.86 28.01 8.25
CA TRP A 100 -6.01 26.83 8.03
C TRP A 100 -4.68 26.95 8.77
N PRO A 101 -4.35 26.00 9.66
CA PRO A 101 -3.04 25.93 10.29
C PRO A 101 -1.91 25.79 9.24
N PRO A 102 -0.73 26.36 9.48
CA PRO A 102 0.37 26.36 8.50
C PRO A 102 0.79 24.95 8.10
N GLY A 103 0.85 24.00 9.04
CA GLY A 103 1.27 22.64 8.74
C GLY A 103 0.25 21.86 7.92
N TRP A 104 -1.04 22.01 8.22
CA TRP A 104 -2.09 21.42 7.40
C TRP A 104 -2.06 22.00 5.99
N LEU A 105 -1.94 23.33 5.87
CA LEU A 105 -1.92 24.01 4.59
C LEU A 105 -0.68 23.64 3.74
N ARG A 106 0.49 23.53 4.37
CA ARG A 106 1.73 23.09 3.70
C ARG A 106 1.65 21.64 3.25
N ALA A 107 1.14 20.74 4.09
CA ALA A 107 0.98 19.32 3.77
C ALA A 107 -0.06 19.04 2.67
N HIS A 108 -0.91 20.02 2.35
CA HIS A 108 -1.92 19.91 1.29
C HIS A 108 -1.67 20.86 0.11
N ALA A 109 -0.58 21.62 0.12
CA ALA A 109 -0.17 22.43 -1.01
C ALA A 109 -0.09 21.58 -2.29
N TYR A 110 -0.64 22.13 -3.37
CA TYR A 110 -0.82 21.42 -4.63
C TYR A 110 -0.07 22.07 -5.80
N ASP A 111 0.83 23.03 -5.52
CA ASP A 111 1.85 23.42 -6.50
C ASP A 111 2.76 22.23 -6.84
N ASP A 112 3.41 22.27 -8.00
CA ASP A 112 4.18 21.14 -8.52
C ASP A 112 5.31 20.70 -7.59
N ALA A 113 6.01 21.64 -6.95
CA ALA A 113 7.08 21.33 -6.01
C ALA A 113 6.52 20.59 -4.77
N SER A 114 5.44 21.11 -4.17
CA SER A 114 4.79 20.49 -3.01
C SER A 114 4.15 19.14 -3.36
N ARG A 115 3.60 18.98 -4.56
CA ARG A 115 3.12 17.68 -5.05
C ARG A 115 4.27 16.70 -5.21
N ALA A 116 5.33 17.08 -5.91
CA ALA A 116 6.50 16.23 -6.13
C ALA A 116 7.12 15.77 -4.81
N GLU A 117 7.30 16.67 -3.84
CA GLU A 117 7.81 16.36 -2.51
C GLU A 117 6.93 15.32 -1.78
N ARG A 118 5.61 15.51 -1.77
CA ARG A 118 4.68 14.54 -1.15
C ARG A 118 4.67 13.18 -1.83
N HIS A 119 4.87 13.13 -3.15
CA HIS A 119 4.95 11.88 -3.89
C HIS A 119 6.28 11.16 -3.65
N ALA A 120 7.39 11.89 -3.62
CA ALA A 120 8.69 11.34 -3.25
C ALA A 120 8.72 10.80 -1.81
N ALA A 121 8.00 11.46 -0.90
CA ALA A 121 7.90 11.03 0.50
C ALA A 121 7.10 9.72 0.71
N GLN A 122 6.51 9.11 -0.33
CA GLN A 122 5.75 7.86 -0.21
C GLN A 122 6.60 6.63 0.20
N GLY A 123 7.91 6.80 0.38
CA GLY A 123 8.75 5.93 1.21
C GLY A 123 8.90 4.49 0.73
N ARG A 124 8.51 4.20 -0.52
CA ARG A 124 8.68 2.87 -1.11
C ARG A 124 10.15 2.61 -1.38
N HIS A 125 10.65 1.52 -0.83
CA HIS A 125 12.01 1.04 -1.03
C HIS A 125 11.96 -0.14 -2.00
N VAL A 126 12.23 0.10 -3.29
CA VAL A 126 12.28 -0.94 -4.33
C VAL A 126 13.63 -1.65 -4.27
N TRP A 127 13.64 -2.98 -4.23
CA TRP A 127 14.84 -3.77 -3.92
C TRP A 127 15.16 -4.87 -4.94
N SER A 128 16.45 -5.20 -5.05
CA SER A 128 16.98 -6.37 -5.75
C SER A 128 17.40 -7.47 -4.76
N GLY A 129 17.85 -8.63 -5.27
CA GLY A 129 18.14 -9.81 -4.47
C GLY A 129 19.34 -9.67 -3.52
N ASP A 130 20.26 -8.76 -3.82
CA ASP A 130 21.46 -8.44 -3.04
C ASP A 130 21.29 -7.27 -2.07
N ASP A 131 20.10 -6.66 -2.05
CA ASP A 131 19.80 -5.53 -1.18
C ASP A 131 19.70 -5.99 0.29
N PRO A 132 20.60 -5.53 1.19
CA PRO A 132 20.58 -5.92 2.59
C PRO A 132 19.33 -5.46 3.35
N ASP A 133 18.65 -4.42 2.85
CA ASP A 133 17.47 -3.81 3.45
C ASP A 133 16.16 -4.40 2.89
N ALA A 134 16.23 -5.41 2.01
CA ALA A 134 15.05 -6.07 1.44
C ALA A 134 14.19 -6.77 2.49
N ILE A 135 14.79 -7.30 3.57
CA ILE A 135 14.10 -7.97 4.66
C ILE A 135 14.38 -7.26 5.98
N ALA A 136 13.35 -6.65 6.56
CA ALA A 136 13.38 -6.21 7.95
C ALA A 136 12.84 -7.32 8.89
N GLY A 137 13.60 -7.60 9.96
CA GLY A 137 13.25 -8.57 11.00
C GLY A 137 12.61 -7.91 12.23
N PHE A 138 11.61 -8.57 12.82
CA PHE A 138 10.90 -8.10 14.02
C PHE A 138 10.64 -9.25 14.98
N ALA A 139 10.69 -8.99 16.29
CA ALA A 139 10.37 -10.00 17.29
C ALA A 139 8.85 -10.07 17.54
N TRP A 140 8.27 -11.27 17.48
CA TRP A 140 6.85 -11.49 17.75
C TRP A 140 6.40 -10.92 19.09
N ARG A 141 7.20 -11.13 20.15
CA ARG A 141 6.88 -10.64 21.49
C ARG A 141 6.66 -9.12 21.50
N ASP A 142 7.53 -8.38 20.83
CA ASP A 142 7.50 -6.92 20.84
C ASP A 142 6.33 -6.42 19.98
N VAL A 143 6.15 -6.98 18.78
CA VAL A 143 4.98 -6.69 17.93
C VAL A 143 3.66 -6.97 18.66
N MET A 144 3.60 -8.02 19.50
CA MET A 144 2.40 -8.41 20.24
C MET A 144 2.13 -7.63 21.52
N HIS A 145 3.04 -6.79 22.01
CA HIS A 145 2.85 -6.07 23.28
C HIS A 145 3.25 -4.59 23.25
N ASP A 146 3.92 -4.12 22.21
CA ASP A 146 4.33 -2.73 22.06
C ASP A 146 3.80 -2.14 20.74
N ASP A 147 3.03 -1.05 20.86
CA ASP A 147 2.46 -0.34 19.72
C ASP A 147 3.51 0.44 18.93
N ALA A 148 4.65 0.81 19.54
CA ALA A 148 5.78 1.40 18.81
C ALA A 148 6.48 0.37 17.93
N ALA A 149 6.71 -0.85 18.44
CA ALA A 149 7.21 -1.97 17.67
C ALA A 149 6.25 -2.38 16.54
N LEU A 150 4.95 -2.47 16.82
CA LEU A 150 3.92 -2.71 15.80
C LEU A 150 3.95 -1.63 14.70
N ARG A 151 4.02 -0.34 15.07
CA ARG A 151 4.12 0.77 14.11
C ARG A 151 5.37 0.65 13.23
N ALA A 152 6.52 0.32 13.83
CA ALA A 152 7.77 0.14 13.10
C ALA A 152 7.69 -1.01 12.10
N TRP A 153 7.11 -2.15 12.51
CA TRP A 153 6.88 -3.30 11.64
C TRP A 153 5.94 -2.99 10.48
N LEU A 154 4.76 -2.40 10.74
CA LEU A 154 3.81 -2.05 9.67
C LEU A 154 4.40 -1.01 8.71
N GLY A 155 5.19 -0.06 9.24
CA GLY A 155 5.94 0.89 8.42
C GLY A 155 6.96 0.19 7.52
N ALA A 156 7.76 -0.73 8.06
CA ALA A 156 8.71 -1.50 7.25
C ALA A 156 8.00 -2.33 6.17
N LEU A 157 6.92 -3.03 6.53
CA LEU A 157 6.11 -3.81 5.59
C LEU A 157 5.51 -2.94 4.48
N GLN A 158 5.04 -1.74 4.80
CA GLN A 158 4.55 -0.77 3.81
C GLN A 158 5.65 -0.26 2.87
N ARG A 159 6.87 -0.06 3.39
CA ARG A 159 8.01 0.47 2.62
C ARG A 159 8.64 -0.58 1.71
N THR A 160 8.97 -1.76 2.24
CA THR A 160 9.69 -2.83 1.52
C THR A 160 8.76 -3.85 0.89
N GLY A 161 7.55 -4.02 1.41
CA GLY A 161 6.65 -5.10 1.00
C GLY A 161 7.02 -6.48 1.53
N LEU A 162 8.12 -6.64 2.29
CA LEU A 162 8.59 -7.93 2.80
C LEU A 162 9.22 -7.78 4.19
N THR A 163 8.71 -8.54 5.16
CA THR A 163 9.22 -8.56 6.54
C THR A 163 9.18 -9.96 7.12
N LEU A 164 10.10 -10.23 8.05
CA LEU A 164 10.13 -11.46 8.83
C LEU A 164 9.77 -11.15 10.29
N VAL A 165 8.82 -11.90 10.85
CA VAL A 165 8.54 -11.88 12.29
C VAL A 165 9.08 -13.18 12.89
N GLU A 166 9.99 -13.07 13.85
CA GLU A 166 10.69 -14.21 14.47
C GLU A 166 10.14 -14.49 15.88
N GLY A 167 10.18 -15.76 16.28
CA GLY A 167 9.79 -16.18 17.63
C GLY A 167 8.27 -16.20 17.87
N VAL A 168 7.47 -16.36 16.82
CA VAL A 168 6.05 -16.70 16.94
C VAL A 168 5.94 -18.11 17.54
N PRO A 169 5.08 -18.37 18.53
CA PRO A 169 4.89 -19.74 19.01
C PRO A 169 4.46 -20.66 17.86
N ALA A 170 5.14 -21.79 17.64
CA ALA A 170 4.90 -22.71 16.53
C ALA A 170 3.63 -23.56 16.71
N GLU A 171 2.50 -22.88 16.89
CA GLU A 171 1.16 -23.42 17.13
C GLU A 171 0.16 -22.88 16.12
N ARG A 172 -0.88 -23.67 15.81
CA ARG A 172 -2.01 -23.22 14.98
C ARG A 172 -2.71 -22.02 15.62
N GLY A 173 -3.20 -21.10 14.81
CA GLY A 173 -3.95 -19.91 15.22
C GLY A 173 -3.09 -18.70 15.60
N ARG A 174 -1.76 -18.82 15.67
CA ARG A 174 -0.90 -17.66 16.03
C ARG A 174 -0.82 -16.60 14.94
N VAL A 175 -0.99 -16.99 13.68
CA VAL A 175 -1.08 -16.05 12.54
C VAL A 175 -2.34 -15.17 12.62
N ASP A 176 -3.46 -15.71 13.15
CA ASP A 176 -4.69 -14.95 13.39
C ASP A 176 -4.47 -13.85 14.44
N ALA A 177 -3.83 -14.20 15.57
CA ALA A 177 -3.58 -13.26 16.66
C ALA A 177 -2.75 -12.04 16.23
N ILE A 178 -1.71 -12.24 15.42
CA ILE A 178 -0.89 -11.13 14.90
C ILE A 178 -1.61 -10.35 13.79
N ALA A 179 -2.34 -11.01 12.90
CA ALA A 179 -3.14 -10.32 11.88
C ALA A 179 -4.22 -9.42 12.51
N ARG A 180 -4.82 -9.84 13.64
CA ARG A 180 -5.79 -9.03 14.40
C ARG A 180 -5.19 -7.83 15.14
N ARG A 181 -3.87 -7.77 15.33
CA ARG A 181 -3.19 -6.52 15.77
C ARG A 181 -3.21 -5.45 14.68
N ILE A 182 -3.41 -5.86 13.43
CA ILE A 182 -3.54 -4.97 12.27
C ILE A 182 -5.00 -4.56 12.11
N GLY A 183 -5.88 -5.52 11.84
CA GLY A 183 -7.28 -5.25 11.53
C GLY A 183 -8.05 -6.50 11.13
N LEU A 184 -8.92 -6.37 10.14
CA LEU A 184 -9.76 -7.46 9.65
C LEU A 184 -8.95 -8.47 8.81
N ILE A 185 -9.20 -9.75 9.04
CA ILE A 185 -8.64 -10.84 8.23
C ILE A 185 -9.59 -11.09 7.05
N ARG A 186 -9.05 -11.13 5.83
CA ARG A 186 -9.79 -11.37 4.61
C ARG A 186 -10.11 -12.86 4.47
N GLU A 187 -11.38 -13.20 4.60
CA GLU A 187 -11.87 -14.56 4.30
C GLU A 187 -11.79 -14.85 2.80
N SER A 188 -11.46 -16.09 2.45
CA SER A 188 -11.41 -16.58 1.08
C SER A 188 -12.13 -17.92 0.94
N ASN A 189 -12.17 -18.47 -0.27
CA ASN A 189 -12.66 -19.83 -0.49
C ASN A 189 -11.79 -20.92 0.16
N PHE A 190 -10.64 -20.54 0.72
CA PHE A 190 -9.78 -21.40 1.54
C PHE A 190 -9.99 -21.17 3.05
N GLY A 191 -11.00 -20.38 3.43
CA GLY A 191 -11.29 -19.97 4.81
C GLY A 191 -10.56 -18.70 5.22
N VAL A 192 -10.68 -18.38 6.52
CA VAL A 192 -9.96 -17.27 7.18
C VAL A 192 -8.49 -17.62 7.38
N LEU A 193 -8.23 -18.85 7.80
CA LEU A 193 -6.90 -19.45 7.93
C LEU A 193 -6.81 -20.66 6.99
N PHE A 194 -5.64 -20.85 6.39
CA PHE A 194 -5.37 -22.00 5.54
C PHE A 194 -4.04 -22.67 5.92
N ASP A 195 -4.02 -24.00 5.85
CA ASP A 195 -2.82 -24.80 6.09
C ASP A 195 -2.14 -25.18 4.77
N VAL A 196 -0.83 -24.98 4.72
CA VAL A 196 0.04 -25.35 3.61
C VAL A 196 0.92 -26.52 4.05
N GLU A 197 0.43 -27.72 3.72
CA GLU A 197 1.07 -29.02 3.96
C GLU A 197 0.91 -29.90 2.71
N SER A 198 1.80 -30.89 2.54
CA SER A 198 1.67 -31.86 1.44
C SER A 198 0.44 -32.74 1.68
N LYS A 199 -0.50 -32.77 0.74
CA LYS A 199 -1.74 -33.57 0.85
C LYS A 199 -1.71 -34.74 -0.14
N PRO A 200 -2.24 -35.93 0.21
CA PRO A 200 -2.33 -37.06 -0.73
C PRO A 200 -3.19 -36.77 -1.97
N ARG A 201 -4.15 -35.84 -1.88
CA ARG A 201 -5.02 -35.37 -2.96
C ARG A 201 -5.07 -33.83 -2.94
N PRO A 202 -4.13 -33.14 -3.60
CA PRO A 202 -4.05 -31.68 -3.59
C PRO A 202 -5.08 -31.06 -4.55
N ASP A 203 -5.76 -30.02 -4.09
CA ASP A 203 -6.66 -29.14 -4.87
C ASP A 203 -5.98 -27.83 -5.32
N SER A 204 -4.71 -27.65 -4.95
CA SER A 204 -3.84 -26.54 -5.34
C SER A 204 -2.39 -26.99 -5.45
N ASN A 205 -1.64 -26.42 -6.39
CA ASN A 205 -0.20 -26.66 -6.55
C ASN A 205 0.59 -26.30 -5.28
N ALA A 206 0.08 -25.39 -4.45
CA ALA A 206 0.66 -25.03 -3.16
C ALA A 206 0.77 -26.23 -2.19
N TYR A 207 -0.06 -27.27 -2.37
CA TYR A 207 -0.10 -28.49 -1.55
C TYR A 207 0.69 -29.67 -2.15
N THR A 208 1.54 -29.40 -3.14
CA THR A 208 2.45 -30.38 -3.77
C THR A 208 3.91 -30.16 -3.35
N SER A 209 4.80 -31.11 -3.64
CA SER A 209 6.26 -31.01 -3.39
C SER A 209 7.05 -30.31 -4.50
N LEU A 210 6.42 -30.02 -5.64
CA LEU A 210 7.06 -29.44 -6.82
C LEU A 210 7.51 -28.00 -6.57
N ASN A 211 8.50 -27.53 -7.35
CA ASN A 211 8.88 -26.11 -7.37
C ASN A 211 7.65 -25.24 -7.69
N LEU A 212 7.33 -24.30 -6.80
CA LEU A 212 6.26 -23.34 -7.02
C LEU A 212 6.90 -22.05 -7.57
N PRO A 213 6.69 -21.74 -8.87
CA PRO A 213 7.35 -20.60 -9.50
C PRO A 213 6.90 -19.27 -8.88
N PRO A 214 7.67 -18.18 -9.07
CA PRO A 214 7.29 -16.86 -8.60
C PRO A 214 5.87 -16.47 -9.02
N HIS A 215 5.05 -16.12 -8.04
CA HIS A 215 3.65 -15.75 -8.25
C HIS A 215 3.16 -14.82 -7.14
N THR A 216 2.00 -14.25 -7.38
CA THR A 216 1.17 -13.55 -6.42
C THR A 216 -0.10 -14.35 -6.20
N ASP A 217 -0.58 -14.44 -4.98
CA ASP A 217 -1.72 -15.26 -4.60
C ASP A 217 -3.04 -14.62 -5.03
N LEU A 218 -3.99 -15.50 -5.37
CA LEU A 218 -5.37 -15.17 -5.71
C LEU A 218 -5.53 -14.00 -6.70
N PRO A 219 -4.80 -13.96 -7.85
CA PRO A 219 -4.99 -12.93 -8.87
C PRO A 219 -6.35 -13.02 -9.57
N THR A 220 -7.12 -14.08 -9.25
CA THR A 220 -8.48 -14.35 -9.71
C THR A 220 -9.54 -13.54 -8.96
N ARG A 221 -9.15 -12.83 -7.88
CA ARG A 221 -10.03 -11.93 -7.14
C ARG A 221 -10.02 -10.56 -7.77
N GLU A 222 -11.19 -9.91 -7.81
CA GLU A 222 -11.31 -8.49 -8.20
C GLU A 222 -10.32 -7.65 -7.38
N LEU A 223 -10.40 -7.77 -6.06
CA LEU A 223 -9.39 -7.27 -5.13
C LEU A 223 -8.46 -8.41 -4.75
N GLN A 224 -7.28 -8.46 -5.38
CA GLN A 224 -6.21 -9.36 -4.98
C GLN A 224 -5.90 -9.11 -3.48
N PRO A 225 -5.69 -10.13 -2.64
CA PRO A 225 -5.39 -9.89 -1.23
C PRO A 225 -4.16 -9.00 -1.05
N GLY A 226 -4.23 -8.04 -0.13
CA GLY A 226 -3.18 -7.04 0.07
C GLY A 226 -1.89 -7.62 0.66
N VAL A 227 -1.95 -8.11 1.88
CA VAL A 227 -0.85 -8.68 2.66
C VAL A 227 -1.11 -10.15 2.90
N GLN A 228 -0.11 -10.99 2.68
CA GLN A 228 -0.13 -12.40 3.00
C GLN A 228 0.81 -12.70 4.16
N PHE A 229 0.34 -13.56 5.06
CA PHE A 229 1.12 -14.11 6.16
C PHE A 229 1.36 -15.60 5.93
N LEU A 230 2.58 -16.06 6.22
CA LEU A 230 2.94 -17.48 6.20
C LEU A 230 3.77 -17.79 7.45
N HIS A 231 3.11 -18.34 8.47
CA HIS A 231 3.72 -18.73 9.74
C HIS A 231 4.17 -20.19 9.71
N CYS A 232 5.44 -20.44 10.01
CA CYS A 232 6.02 -21.77 10.01
C CYS A 232 5.78 -22.52 11.31
N LEU A 233 5.00 -23.61 11.25
CA LEU A 233 4.77 -24.52 12.38
C LEU A 233 5.77 -25.69 12.39
N ALA A 234 6.22 -26.11 11.21
CA ALA A 234 7.29 -27.10 11.04
C ALA A 234 7.97 -26.92 9.67
N ASN A 235 9.28 -27.15 9.61
CA ASN A 235 10.04 -27.17 8.36
C ASN A 235 11.26 -28.11 8.45
N ASP A 236 10.97 -29.39 8.74
CA ASP A 236 11.96 -30.43 8.95
C ASP A 236 12.36 -31.13 7.63
N ALA A 237 11.62 -30.89 6.56
CA ALA A 237 11.90 -31.46 5.24
C ALA A 237 13.10 -30.81 4.54
N THR A 238 13.93 -31.58 3.85
CA THR A 238 15.04 -31.08 3.02
C THR A 238 14.51 -30.24 1.85
N GLY A 239 15.06 -29.05 1.63
CA GLY A 239 14.59 -28.10 0.61
C GLY A 239 13.41 -27.22 1.06
N GLY A 240 12.68 -26.61 0.14
CA GLY A 240 11.47 -25.84 0.46
C GLY A 240 11.71 -24.43 0.98
N ASP A 241 12.82 -23.83 0.56
CA ASP A 241 13.22 -22.46 0.88
C ASP A 241 12.23 -21.46 0.27
N SER A 242 11.99 -20.36 1.00
CA SER A 242 11.15 -19.27 0.48
C SER A 242 11.98 -18.42 -0.46
N VAL A 243 11.42 -18.08 -1.62
CA VAL A 243 12.02 -17.19 -2.61
C VAL A 243 11.08 -16.01 -2.82
N PHE A 244 11.62 -14.79 -2.76
CA PHE A 244 10.88 -13.55 -2.96
C PHE A 244 11.54 -12.70 -4.04
N LEU A 245 10.71 -11.97 -4.78
CA LEU A 245 11.14 -10.97 -5.75
C LEU A 245 10.25 -9.75 -5.62
N ASP A 246 10.85 -8.56 -5.70
CA ASP A 246 10.08 -7.32 -5.78
C ASP A 246 9.50 -7.16 -7.18
N GLY A 247 8.18 -7.35 -7.32
CA GLY A 247 7.49 -7.18 -8.58
C GLY A 247 7.60 -5.77 -9.14
N PHE A 248 7.81 -4.75 -8.29
CA PHE A 248 8.02 -3.39 -8.75
C PHE A 248 9.42 -3.21 -9.35
N ALA A 249 10.45 -3.82 -8.77
CA ALA A 249 11.78 -3.85 -9.37
C ALA A 249 11.77 -4.56 -10.73
N LEU A 250 11.00 -5.65 -10.88
CA LEU A 250 10.82 -6.33 -12.16
C LEU A 250 10.10 -5.43 -13.18
N ALA A 251 9.06 -4.72 -12.75
CA ALA A 251 8.29 -3.81 -13.58
C ALA A 251 9.13 -2.61 -14.04
N ASP A 252 9.93 -2.02 -13.15
CA ASP A 252 10.85 -0.92 -13.46
C ASP A 252 11.96 -1.39 -14.42
N ALA A 253 12.56 -2.56 -14.18
CA ALA A 253 13.55 -3.12 -15.10
C ALA A 253 12.96 -3.39 -16.50
N LEU A 254 11.70 -3.84 -16.58
CA LEU A 254 11.00 -3.99 -17.86
C LEU A 254 10.71 -2.63 -18.50
N ARG A 255 10.28 -1.64 -17.72
CA ARG A 255 10.00 -0.28 -18.20
C ARG A 255 11.24 0.35 -18.83
N ASP A 256 12.39 0.20 -18.19
CA ASP A 256 13.64 0.81 -18.63
C ASP A 256 14.22 0.10 -19.86
N ALA A 257 14.24 -1.24 -19.86
CA ALA A 257 14.86 -2.01 -20.93
C ALA A 257 13.93 -2.25 -22.14
N TYR A 258 12.63 -2.34 -21.91
CA TYR A 258 11.61 -2.72 -22.90
C TYR A 258 10.30 -1.94 -22.70
N PRO A 259 10.29 -0.61 -22.90
CA PRO A 259 9.14 0.25 -22.58
C PRO A 259 7.84 -0.16 -23.30
N ASP A 260 7.93 -0.66 -24.54
CA ASP A 260 6.76 -1.15 -25.29
C ASP A 260 6.16 -2.42 -24.66
N ASP A 261 7.01 -3.31 -24.13
CA ASP A 261 6.54 -4.53 -23.45
C ASP A 261 5.92 -4.18 -22.10
N PHE A 262 6.51 -3.23 -21.38
CA PHE A 262 5.91 -2.68 -20.16
C PHE A 262 4.53 -2.10 -20.44
N ALA A 263 4.41 -1.25 -21.47
CA ALA A 263 3.13 -0.64 -21.85
C ALA A 263 2.07 -1.70 -22.21
N LEU A 264 2.46 -2.76 -22.93
CA LEU A 264 1.56 -3.88 -23.23
C LEU A 264 1.10 -4.60 -21.97
N LEU A 265 2.00 -4.93 -21.04
CA LEU A 265 1.64 -5.63 -19.80
C LEU A 265 0.87 -4.76 -18.81
N ALA A 266 0.97 -3.44 -18.93
CA ALA A 266 0.24 -2.48 -18.11
C ALA A 266 -1.17 -2.18 -18.65
N SER A 267 -1.41 -2.37 -19.94
CA SER A 267 -2.68 -2.02 -20.60
C SER A 267 -3.52 -3.21 -21.08
N THR A 268 -2.90 -4.36 -21.31
CA THR A 268 -3.59 -5.56 -21.79
C THR A 268 -4.17 -6.34 -20.61
N PRO A 269 -5.50 -6.57 -20.54
CA PRO A 269 -6.08 -7.44 -19.53
C PRO A 269 -5.64 -8.90 -19.71
N PHE A 270 -5.22 -9.53 -18.62
CA PHE A 270 -4.97 -10.96 -18.53
C PHE A 270 -6.09 -11.62 -17.75
N GLU A 271 -6.56 -12.76 -18.25
CA GLU A 271 -7.58 -13.57 -17.60
C GLU A 271 -6.96 -14.43 -16.49
N PHE A 272 -7.58 -14.45 -15.32
CA PHE A 272 -7.18 -15.29 -14.18
C PHE A 272 -8.39 -16.04 -13.63
N TRP A 273 -8.35 -17.37 -13.63
CA TRP A 273 -9.48 -18.23 -13.25
C TRP A 273 -9.07 -19.25 -12.17
N ASN A 274 -9.87 -19.34 -11.09
CA ASN A 274 -9.78 -20.39 -10.08
C ASN A 274 -11.12 -21.13 -10.03
N LYS A 275 -11.12 -22.40 -10.44
CA LYS A 275 -12.33 -23.22 -10.62
C LYS A 275 -12.27 -24.44 -9.71
N SER A 276 -13.38 -24.73 -9.05
CA SER A 276 -13.63 -25.94 -8.28
C SER A 276 -15.04 -26.45 -8.59
N ALA A 277 -15.43 -27.60 -8.02
CA ALA A 277 -16.81 -28.09 -8.14
C ALA A 277 -17.85 -27.10 -7.58
N ASN A 278 -17.46 -26.25 -6.63
CA ASN A 278 -18.36 -25.39 -5.86
C ASN A 278 -18.04 -23.89 -5.98
N SER A 279 -17.07 -23.49 -6.82
CA SER A 279 -16.69 -22.08 -7.00
C SER A 279 -16.01 -21.82 -8.35
N ASP A 280 -16.24 -20.65 -8.92
CA ASP A 280 -15.55 -20.16 -10.13
C ASP A 280 -15.24 -18.67 -9.96
N TYR A 281 -14.00 -18.36 -9.53
CA TYR A 281 -13.54 -16.99 -9.37
C TYR A 281 -12.74 -16.57 -10.60
N ARG A 282 -13.11 -15.42 -11.17
CA ARG A 282 -12.48 -14.87 -12.36
C ARG A 282 -12.17 -13.40 -12.18
N CYS A 283 -11.02 -12.98 -12.70
CA CYS A 283 -10.67 -11.58 -12.81
C CYS A 283 -9.94 -11.36 -14.15
N SER A 284 -10.26 -10.24 -14.79
CA SER A 284 -9.55 -9.72 -15.95
C SER A 284 -8.82 -8.46 -15.52
N ALA A 285 -7.49 -8.47 -15.54
CA ALA A 285 -6.66 -7.37 -15.07
C ALA A 285 -5.27 -7.42 -15.72
N PRO A 286 -4.59 -6.27 -15.92
CA PRO A 286 -3.23 -6.27 -16.44
C PRO A 286 -2.25 -6.99 -15.51
N VAL A 287 -1.15 -7.46 -16.07
CA VAL A 287 -0.05 -8.06 -15.28
C VAL A 287 0.60 -7.00 -14.38
N ILE A 288 0.69 -5.75 -14.86
CA ILE A 288 1.25 -4.61 -14.13
C ILE A 288 0.13 -3.58 -13.94
N GLY A 289 -0.40 -3.44 -12.73
CA GLY A 289 -1.40 -2.43 -12.41
C GLY A 289 -0.77 -1.07 -12.15
N LEU A 290 -1.30 -0.01 -12.76
CA LEU A 290 -0.86 1.37 -12.56
C LEU A 290 -1.93 2.19 -11.82
N ASP A 291 -1.51 3.15 -10.99
CA ASP A 291 -2.42 4.21 -10.55
C ASP A 291 -2.67 5.24 -11.65
N ALA A 292 -3.58 6.19 -11.38
CA ALA A 292 -3.90 7.30 -12.30
C ALA A 292 -2.73 8.25 -12.57
N ARG A 293 -1.57 8.05 -11.92
CA ARG A 293 -0.34 8.83 -12.10
C ARG A 293 0.74 8.02 -12.82
N GLY A 294 0.46 6.78 -13.21
CA GLY A 294 1.40 5.89 -13.91
C GLY A 294 2.35 5.12 -12.98
N ASN A 295 2.19 5.20 -11.66
CA ASN A 295 3.03 4.44 -10.73
C ASN A 295 2.57 2.99 -10.67
N VAL A 296 3.52 2.04 -10.58
CA VAL A 296 3.18 0.63 -10.35
C VAL A 296 2.54 0.48 -8.98
N THR A 297 1.33 -0.06 -8.93
CA THR A 297 0.62 -0.31 -7.68
C THR A 297 0.38 -1.78 -7.41
N GLU A 298 0.41 -2.61 -8.45
CA GLU A 298 0.07 -4.02 -8.37
C GLU A 298 0.82 -4.84 -9.41
N VAL A 299 1.17 -6.08 -9.06
CA VAL A 299 1.64 -7.09 -10.02
C VAL A 299 0.79 -8.34 -9.87
N ARG A 300 0.26 -8.85 -10.99
CA ARG A 300 -0.55 -10.07 -11.05
C ARG A 300 0.13 -11.13 -11.89
N VAL A 301 0.67 -12.14 -11.22
CA VAL A 301 1.29 -13.29 -11.89
C VAL A 301 0.92 -14.57 -11.16
N ALA A 302 0.21 -15.48 -11.83
CA ALA A 302 0.11 -16.87 -11.42
C ALA A 302 -0.14 -17.73 -12.65
N ASN A 303 0.91 -18.30 -13.24
CA ASN A 303 0.79 -19.04 -14.51
C ASN A 303 -0.22 -20.21 -14.42
N PHE A 304 -0.33 -20.85 -13.25
CA PHE A 304 -1.25 -21.96 -12.99
C PHE A 304 -2.71 -21.53 -12.78
N LEU A 305 -2.99 -20.23 -12.68
CA LEU A 305 -4.34 -19.65 -12.61
C LEU A 305 -4.66 -18.78 -13.84
N ARG A 306 -3.81 -18.78 -14.87
CA ARG A 306 -4.02 -17.96 -16.07
C ARG A 306 -5.10 -18.58 -16.96
N GLY A 307 -6.15 -17.81 -17.25
CA GLY A 307 -7.15 -18.09 -18.27
C GLY A 307 -6.68 -17.77 -19.69
N PRO A 308 -7.40 -18.19 -20.74
CA PRO A 308 -7.17 -17.79 -22.12
C PRO A 308 -7.18 -16.27 -22.26
N LEU A 309 -6.20 -15.69 -22.98
CA LEU A 309 -6.16 -14.24 -23.20
C LEU A 309 -7.24 -13.81 -24.19
N ASP A 310 -7.94 -12.74 -23.86
CA ASP A 310 -8.86 -12.04 -24.76
C ASP A 310 -8.22 -10.74 -25.26
N ALA A 311 -7.63 -10.81 -26.45
CA ALA A 311 -6.96 -9.67 -27.07
C ALA A 311 -7.00 -9.80 -28.61
N PRO A 312 -6.89 -8.68 -29.36
CA PRO A 312 -6.85 -8.71 -30.82
C PRO A 312 -5.77 -9.66 -31.35
N ALA A 313 -6.11 -10.45 -32.36
CA ALA A 313 -5.22 -11.48 -32.91
C ALA A 313 -3.84 -10.92 -33.34
N ALA A 314 -3.82 -9.72 -33.91
CA ALA A 314 -2.59 -9.05 -34.35
C ALA A 314 -1.65 -8.67 -33.18
N SER A 315 -2.18 -8.43 -31.98
CA SER A 315 -1.41 -8.06 -30.79
C SER A 315 -0.87 -9.28 -30.03
N MET A 316 -1.44 -10.46 -30.25
CA MET A 316 -1.14 -11.67 -29.48
C MET A 316 0.37 -12.04 -29.46
N PRO A 317 1.12 -11.98 -30.58
CA PRO A 317 2.56 -12.25 -30.55
C PRO A 317 3.36 -11.26 -29.67
N ALA A 318 3.00 -9.98 -29.70
CA ALA A 318 3.67 -8.94 -28.91
C ALA A 318 3.34 -9.08 -27.41
N ILE A 319 2.09 -9.39 -27.07
CA ILE A 319 1.66 -9.64 -25.69
C ILE A 319 2.42 -10.84 -25.10
N TYR A 320 2.51 -11.96 -25.83
CA TYR A 320 3.27 -13.12 -25.35
C TYR A 320 4.78 -12.87 -25.30
N ARG A 321 5.34 -12.07 -26.22
CA ARG A 321 6.74 -11.62 -26.11
C ARG A 321 6.97 -10.88 -24.80
N ALA A 322 6.15 -9.87 -24.52
CA ALA A 322 6.25 -9.06 -23.30
C ALA A 322 6.10 -9.93 -22.04
N TYR A 323 5.10 -10.81 -22.01
CA TYR A 323 4.87 -11.70 -20.88
C TYR A 323 6.03 -12.68 -20.67
N ARG A 324 6.59 -13.25 -21.75
CA ARG A 324 7.78 -14.11 -21.68
C ARG A 324 8.99 -13.36 -21.12
N ARG A 325 9.21 -12.11 -21.51
CA ARG A 325 10.31 -11.28 -20.96
C ARG A 325 10.12 -11.01 -19.49
N PHE A 326 8.91 -10.64 -19.04
CA PHE A 326 8.62 -10.44 -17.62
C PHE A 326 8.88 -11.71 -16.79
N LEU A 327 8.42 -12.88 -17.26
CA LEU A 327 8.68 -14.15 -16.58
C LEU A 327 10.17 -14.57 -16.63
N ALA A 328 10.91 -14.15 -17.64
CA ALA A 328 12.36 -14.37 -17.71
C ALA A 328 13.09 -13.51 -16.68
N LEU A 329 12.74 -12.22 -16.56
CA LEU A 329 13.26 -11.32 -15.51
C LEU A 329 12.99 -11.89 -14.12
N ALA A 330 11.77 -12.39 -13.87
CA ALA A 330 11.40 -13.05 -12.61
C ALA A 330 12.18 -14.35 -12.31
N ARG A 331 12.99 -14.84 -13.26
CA ARG A 331 13.88 -15.98 -13.08
C ARG A 331 15.35 -15.57 -12.93
N GLU A 332 15.70 -14.31 -13.09
CA GLU A 332 17.10 -13.88 -12.93
C GLU A 332 17.52 -13.91 -11.45
N PRO A 333 18.70 -14.49 -11.12
CA PRO A 333 19.18 -14.56 -9.75
C PRO A 333 19.30 -13.20 -9.05
N ARG A 334 19.61 -12.13 -9.80
CA ARG A 334 19.81 -10.78 -9.25
C ARG A 334 18.58 -10.17 -8.58
N PHE A 335 17.37 -10.70 -8.81
CA PHE A 335 16.14 -10.22 -8.17
C PHE A 335 15.69 -11.10 -6.99
N ARG A 336 16.37 -12.23 -6.75
CA ARG A 336 15.89 -13.23 -5.81
C ARG A 336 16.47 -13.00 -4.43
N VAL A 337 15.58 -12.82 -3.47
CA VAL A 337 15.87 -13.00 -2.05
C VAL A 337 15.42 -14.40 -1.66
N GLN A 338 16.34 -15.22 -1.14
CA GLN A 338 16.04 -16.59 -0.73
C GLN A 338 16.39 -16.80 0.73
N ARG A 339 15.43 -17.30 1.52
CA ARG A 339 15.64 -17.61 2.94
C ARG A 339 14.78 -18.80 3.37
N ARG A 340 15.39 -19.69 4.14
CA ARG A 340 14.71 -20.82 4.77
C ARG A 340 14.01 -20.36 6.05
N LEU A 341 12.75 -20.76 6.24
CA LEU A 341 12.01 -20.56 7.48
C LEU A 341 12.39 -21.63 8.51
N ARG A 342 12.50 -21.22 9.78
CA ARG A 342 12.48 -22.13 10.94
C ARG A 342 11.08 -22.16 11.55
N ALA A 343 10.80 -23.17 12.38
CA ALA A 343 9.57 -23.15 13.17
C ALA A 343 9.53 -21.90 14.06
N GLY A 344 8.40 -21.20 14.04
CA GLY A 344 8.18 -19.92 14.71
C GLY A 344 8.62 -18.67 13.94
N ASP A 345 9.20 -18.83 12.75
CA ASP A 345 9.38 -17.72 11.81
C ASP A 345 8.07 -17.50 11.02
N MET A 346 7.71 -16.24 10.75
CA MET A 346 6.54 -15.87 9.96
C MET A 346 6.88 -14.79 8.93
N TRP A 347 6.63 -15.09 7.65
CA TRP A 347 6.66 -14.06 6.62
C TRP A 347 5.38 -13.21 6.69
N ALA A 348 5.54 -11.90 6.52
CA ALA A 348 4.47 -10.99 6.17
C ALA A 348 4.93 -10.17 4.96
N PHE A 349 4.18 -10.25 3.86
CA PHE A 349 4.55 -9.60 2.61
C PHE A 349 3.34 -9.04 1.87
N ASP A 350 3.58 -7.97 1.13
CA ASP A 350 2.61 -7.33 0.25
C ASP A 350 2.42 -8.20 -1.00
N ASN A 351 1.36 -9.00 -1.02
CA ASN A 351 1.05 -9.96 -2.07
C ASN A 351 0.70 -9.30 -3.41
N ARG A 352 0.35 -8.02 -3.42
CA ARG A 352 0.13 -7.24 -4.65
C ARG A 352 1.45 -6.66 -5.21
N ARG A 353 2.59 -6.86 -4.53
CA ARG A 353 3.90 -6.35 -4.94
C ARG A 353 4.93 -7.48 -5.04
N VAL A 354 5.09 -8.23 -3.97
CA VAL A 354 6.15 -9.22 -3.82
C VAL A 354 5.68 -10.54 -4.39
N LEU A 355 6.35 -10.99 -5.46
CA LEU A 355 6.19 -12.34 -5.94
C LEU A 355 6.87 -13.27 -4.96
N HIS A 356 6.22 -14.36 -4.62
CA HIS A 356 6.76 -15.39 -3.76
C HIS A 356 6.78 -16.74 -4.48
N ALA A 357 7.72 -17.58 -4.06
CA ALA A 357 8.01 -18.88 -4.63
C ALA A 357 8.52 -19.81 -3.54
N ARG A 358 8.59 -21.08 -3.88
CA ARG A 358 9.20 -22.09 -3.03
C ARG A 358 10.02 -23.04 -3.87
N THR A 359 11.26 -23.29 -3.46
CA THR A 359 12.07 -24.36 -4.05
C THR A 359 11.43 -25.72 -3.80
N GLU A 360 11.82 -26.72 -4.59
CA GLU A 360 11.39 -28.09 -4.37
C GLU A 360 11.82 -28.61 -2.99
N PHE A 361 11.08 -29.58 -2.46
CA PHE A 361 11.40 -30.21 -1.19
C PHE A 361 11.03 -31.69 -1.18
N ASP A 362 11.68 -32.46 -0.32
CA ASP A 362 11.40 -33.88 -0.17
C ASP A 362 10.42 -34.13 1.00
N PRO A 363 9.14 -34.45 0.73
CA PRO A 363 8.15 -34.67 1.78
C PRO A 363 8.39 -35.94 2.60
N SER A 364 9.28 -36.84 2.16
CA SER A 364 9.64 -38.06 2.91
C SER A 364 10.65 -37.80 4.04
N THR A 365 11.36 -36.67 3.98
CA THR A 365 12.47 -36.37 4.91
C THR A 365 12.03 -35.68 6.20
N GLY A 366 10.82 -35.12 6.26
CA GLY A 366 10.34 -34.44 7.45
C GLY A 366 9.01 -33.72 7.25
N ARG A 367 8.45 -33.22 8.35
CA ARG A 367 7.18 -32.48 8.34
C ARG A 367 7.42 -31.04 7.86
N ARG A 368 6.56 -30.57 6.96
CA ARG A 368 6.50 -29.16 6.55
C ARG A 368 5.07 -28.65 6.67
N HIS A 369 4.86 -27.65 7.51
CA HIS A 369 3.55 -27.07 7.77
C HIS A 369 3.68 -25.57 7.97
N LEU A 370 3.08 -24.81 7.05
CA LEU A 370 2.85 -23.38 7.24
C LEU A 370 1.35 -23.11 7.43
N GLN A 371 1.01 -22.11 8.23
CA GLN A 371 -0.35 -21.59 8.30
C GLN A 371 -0.37 -20.16 7.81
N GLY A 372 -1.31 -19.83 6.94
CA GLY A 372 -1.43 -18.51 6.35
C GLY A 372 -2.80 -17.89 6.53
N CYS A 373 -2.83 -16.57 6.31
CA CYS A 373 -4.02 -15.76 6.20
C CYS A 373 -3.73 -14.54 5.32
N TYR A 374 -4.77 -13.75 5.03
CA TYR A 374 -4.63 -12.51 4.28
C TYR A 374 -5.24 -11.33 5.05
N VAL A 375 -4.66 -10.14 4.87
CA VAL A 375 -5.20 -8.85 5.35
C VAL A 375 -5.15 -7.86 4.18
N ASP A 376 -6.09 -6.95 4.06
CA ASP A 376 -6.04 -5.94 2.99
C ASP A 376 -5.08 -4.78 3.32
N ARG A 377 -4.54 -4.13 2.29
CA ARG A 377 -3.53 -3.06 2.46
C ARG A 377 -4.08 -1.86 3.23
N ASP A 378 -5.36 -1.57 3.09
CA ASP A 378 -6.07 -0.49 3.79
C ASP A 378 -6.13 -0.72 5.31
N GLU A 379 -6.36 -1.95 5.76
CA GLU A 379 -6.27 -2.32 7.18
C GLU A 379 -4.87 -2.02 7.74
N LEU A 380 -3.81 -2.45 7.02
CA LEU A 380 -2.42 -2.15 7.38
C LEU A 380 -2.16 -0.64 7.46
N LEU A 381 -2.54 0.09 6.41
CA LEU A 381 -2.31 1.53 6.32
C LEU A 381 -3.11 2.30 7.37
N SER A 382 -4.35 1.88 7.64
CA SER A 382 -5.21 2.45 8.68
C SER A 382 -4.56 2.29 10.05
N ARG A 383 -4.19 1.06 10.42
CA ARG A 383 -3.55 0.79 11.71
C ARG A 383 -2.24 1.56 11.85
N TRP A 384 -1.38 1.56 10.83
CA TRP A 384 -0.12 2.30 10.84
C TRP A 384 -0.34 3.81 11.03
N ARG A 385 -1.31 4.42 10.33
CA ARG A 385 -1.63 5.85 10.48
C ARG A 385 -2.15 6.16 11.88
N VAL A 386 -3.01 5.32 12.45
CA VAL A 386 -3.53 5.50 13.81
C VAL A 386 -2.40 5.45 14.84
N LEU A 387 -1.52 4.45 14.75
CA LEU A 387 -0.35 4.34 15.63
C LEU A 387 0.63 5.50 15.46
N SER A 388 0.70 6.08 14.26
CA SER A 388 1.56 7.23 13.98
C SER A 388 1.02 8.56 14.51
N ARG A 389 -0.25 8.63 14.95
CA ARG A 389 -0.78 9.83 15.65
C ARG A 389 -0.19 10.02 17.04
N ALA A 390 0.12 8.90 17.71
CA ALA A 390 0.65 8.89 19.08
C ALA A 390 2.18 9.04 19.13
N ALA A 391 2.86 8.95 17.99
CA ALA A 391 4.29 9.18 17.92
C ALA A 391 4.56 10.69 18.01
N THR A 392 5.04 11.16 19.16
CA THR A 392 5.57 12.52 19.30
C THR A 392 6.57 12.77 18.16
N PRO A 393 6.51 13.91 17.44
CA PRO A 393 7.53 14.26 16.47
C PRO A 393 8.89 14.18 17.18
N THR A 394 9.79 13.35 16.66
CA THR A 394 11.21 13.42 17.04
C THR A 394 11.70 14.79 16.61
N ALA A 395 12.14 15.57 17.60
CA ALA A 395 12.69 16.92 17.44
C ALA A 395 13.96 16.93 16.57
#